data_AF-A0A383E200-F1
#
_entry.id   AF-A0A383E200-F1
#
_cell.length_a   1.000
_cell.length_b   1.000
_cell.length_c   1.000
_cell.angle_alpha   90.00
_cell.angle_beta   90.00
_cell.angle_gamma   90.00
#
_symmetry.space_group_name_H-M   'P 1'
#
loop_
_entity.id
_entity.type
_entity.pdbx_description
1 polymer ?
#
loop_
_entity_poly.entity_id
_entity_poly.type
_entity_poly.pdbx_seq_one_letter_code
_entity_poly.pdbx_strand_id
1 'polypeptide(L)'
;CKRSGMSQGAIFKHFPTKFDLVAAAIVRLYEQLVDDYRYAVADLPDGSEKITGCLDALWALYETPRLLAVFDLHTAARTDPELREVMRSVEKPHWANIQGLAGEIFPEMADNPLFAGAIDLLISTVQGAAISGLARRDEVKETRLKIALELVARHFLEVVDAN
;
A
#
# COMPACT_ATOMS: atom_id res chain seq x y z
N CYS A 1 -5.52 0.80 26.20
CA CYS A 1 -5.23 0.75 27.65
C CYS A 1 -4.79 -0.63 28.09
N LYS A 2 -5.65 -1.67 28.13
CA LYS A 2 -5.25 -3.01 28.61
C LYS A 2 -4.10 -3.68 27.82
N ARG A 3 -4.01 -3.44 26.51
CA ARG A 3 -2.91 -3.94 25.64
C ARG A 3 -1.65 -3.06 25.61
N SER A 4 -1.75 -1.80 26.03
CA SER A 4 -0.64 -0.83 26.00
C SER A 4 -0.02 -0.59 27.37
N GLY A 5 -0.53 -1.21 28.44
CA GLY A 5 -0.08 -1.00 29.82
C GLY A 5 -0.39 0.39 30.41
N MET A 6 -0.91 1.32 29.60
CA MET A 6 -1.19 2.70 30.01
C MET A 6 -2.65 2.88 30.46
N SER A 7 -2.86 3.75 31.46
CA SER A 7 -4.21 4.19 31.86
C SER A 7 -4.86 5.03 30.75
N GLN A 8 -6.21 5.02 30.68
CA GLN A 8 -6.97 5.87 29.74
C GLN A 8 -6.51 7.34 29.81
N GLY A 9 -6.35 7.89 31.01
CA GLY A 9 -5.92 9.27 31.22
C GLY A 9 -4.48 9.58 30.80
N ALA A 10 -3.59 8.60 30.71
CA ALA A 10 -2.23 8.80 30.22
C ALA A 10 -2.17 8.89 28.68
N ILE A 11 -3.04 8.17 27.97
CA ILE A 11 -3.14 8.24 26.51
C ILE A 11 -3.73 9.58 26.07
N PHE A 12 -4.77 10.07 26.75
CA PHE A 12 -5.41 11.35 26.40
C PHE A 12 -4.57 12.60 26.73
N LYS A 13 -3.46 12.44 27.47
CA LYS A 13 -2.44 13.51 27.58
C LYS A 13 -1.61 13.67 26.29
N HIS A 14 -1.41 12.58 25.54
CA HIS A 14 -0.65 12.59 24.29
C HIS A 14 -1.56 12.76 23.06
N PHE A 15 -2.78 12.23 23.13
CA PHE A 15 -3.76 12.29 22.05
C PHE A 15 -5.04 12.93 22.58
N PRO A 16 -5.28 14.23 22.29
CA PRO A 16 -6.44 14.95 22.81
C PRO A 16 -7.78 14.25 22.52
N THR A 17 -7.88 13.54 21.40
CA THR A 17 -9.05 12.75 21.01
C THR A 17 -8.72 11.31 20.63
N LYS A 18 -9.75 10.46 20.57
CA LYS A 18 -9.65 9.10 20.01
C LYS A 18 -9.20 9.14 18.54
N PHE A 19 -9.63 10.15 17.79
CA PHE A 19 -9.31 10.32 16.38
C PHE A 19 -7.83 10.67 16.18
N ASP A 20 -7.24 11.48 17.06
CA ASP A 20 -5.80 11.77 17.03
C ASP A 20 -4.96 10.51 17.25
N LEU A 21 -5.40 9.64 18.19
CA LEU A 21 -4.76 8.36 18.42
C LEU A 21 -4.86 7.43 17.21
N VAL A 22 -6.04 7.35 16.58
CA VAL A 22 -6.26 6.52 15.38
C VAL A 22 -5.41 7.04 14.22
N ALA A 23 -5.38 8.36 14.00
CA ALA A 23 -4.56 8.99 12.97
C ALA A 23 -3.08 8.62 13.14
N ALA A 24 -2.53 8.82 14.35
CA ALA A 24 -1.13 8.49 14.63
C ALA A 24 -0.82 6.99 14.46
N ALA A 25 -1.76 6.11 14.82
CA ALA A 25 -1.61 4.68 14.63
C ALA A 25 -1.58 4.28 13.14
N ILE A 26 -2.44 4.89 12.31
CA ILE A 26 -2.45 4.64 10.86
C ILE A 26 -1.18 5.17 10.20
N VAL A 27 -0.74 6.40 10.55
CA VAL A 27 0.51 6.97 10.04
C VAL A 27 1.68 6.03 10.32
N ARG A 28 1.81 5.57 11.57
CA ARG A 28 2.88 4.64 11.94
C ARG A 28 2.77 3.31 11.20
N LEU A 29 1.57 2.79 11.00
CA LEU A 29 1.36 1.56 10.25
C LEU A 29 1.76 1.73 8.78
N TYR A 30 1.41 2.86 8.15
CA TYR A 30 1.80 3.17 6.78
C TYR A 30 3.32 3.32 6.61
N GLU A 31 4.00 3.98 7.53
CA GLU A 31 5.47 4.03 7.55
C GLU A 31 6.06 2.61 7.58
N GLN A 32 5.55 1.75 8.47
CA GLN A 32 6.00 0.36 8.58
C GLN A 32 5.74 -0.46 7.32
N LEU A 33 4.60 -0.27 6.66
CA LEU A 33 4.27 -0.98 5.43
C LEU A 33 5.21 -0.59 4.28
N VAL A 34 5.54 0.70 4.17
CA VAL A 34 6.51 1.21 3.19
C VAL A 34 7.90 0.67 3.48
N ASP A 35 8.33 0.66 4.75
CA ASP A 35 9.62 0.12 5.16
C ASP A 35 9.72 -1.39 4.94
N ASP A 36 8.68 -2.15 5.29
CA ASP A 36 8.61 -3.60 5.08
C ASP A 36 8.72 -3.93 3.58
N TYR A 37 8.01 -3.18 2.72
CA TYR A 37 8.10 -3.35 1.28
C TYR A 37 9.49 -3.00 0.75
N ARG A 38 10.05 -1.86 1.16
CA ARG A 38 11.42 -1.45 0.79
C ARG A 38 12.44 -2.52 1.16
N TYR A 39 12.34 -3.09 2.35
CA TYR A 39 13.23 -4.17 2.79
C TYR A 39 13.05 -5.43 1.95
N ALA A 40 11.80 -5.82 1.65
CA ALA A 40 11.50 -7.03 0.87
C ALA A 40 12.05 -6.98 -0.56
N VAL A 41 12.20 -5.78 -1.14
CA VAL A 41 12.64 -5.59 -2.53
C VAL A 41 14.11 -5.15 -2.66
N ALA A 42 14.81 -4.91 -1.54
CA ALA A 42 16.15 -4.30 -1.54
C ALA A 42 17.21 -5.13 -2.28
N ASP A 43 17.14 -6.46 -2.16
CA ASP A 43 18.13 -7.39 -2.72
C ASP A 43 17.65 -8.07 -4.02
N LEU A 44 16.57 -7.56 -4.63
CA LEU A 44 16.08 -8.13 -5.89
C LEU A 44 17.08 -7.87 -7.04
N PRO A 45 17.32 -8.88 -7.89
CA PRO A 45 18.16 -8.70 -9.07
C PRO A 45 17.54 -7.67 -10.02
N ASP A 46 18.38 -6.85 -10.65
CA ASP A 46 17.93 -5.88 -11.64
C ASP A 46 17.35 -6.54 -12.91
N GLY A 47 16.67 -5.74 -13.73
CA GLY A 47 16.08 -6.18 -14.99
C GLY A 47 14.72 -6.85 -14.81
N SER A 48 14.42 -7.82 -15.69
CA SER A 48 13.09 -8.42 -15.82
C SER A 48 12.58 -9.11 -14.56
N GLU A 49 13.49 -9.61 -13.71
CA GLU A 49 13.16 -10.34 -12.48
C GLU A 49 12.78 -9.39 -11.34
N LYS A 50 13.25 -8.14 -11.37
CA LYS A 50 12.94 -7.11 -10.37
C LYS A 50 11.45 -6.84 -10.29
N ILE A 51 10.77 -6.72 -11.43
CA ILE A 51 9.32 -6.49 -11.49
C ILE A 51 8.56 -7.63 -10.83
N THR A 52 8.88 -8.86 -11.19
CA THR A 52 8.19 -10.04 -10.66
C THR A 52 8.36 -10.11 -9.14
N GLY A 53 9.58 -9.91 -8.63
CA GLY A 53 9.85 -9.87 -7.20
C GLY A 53 9.12 -8.73 -6.47
N CYS A 54 9.07 -7.53 -7.07
CA CYS A 54 8.30 -6.41 -6.54
C CYS A 54 6.80 -6.72 -6.46
N LEU A 55 6.21 -7.31 -7.51
CA LEU A 55 4.80 -7.70 -7.52
C LEU A 55 4.51 -8.79 -6.49
N ASP A 56 5.37 -9.80 -6.34
CA ASP A 56 5.21 -10.83 -5.33
C ASP A 56 5.27 -10.26 -3.90
N ALA A 57 6.22 -9.36 -3.64
CA ALA A 57 6.31 -8.65 -2.36
C ALA A 57 5.06 -7.79 -2.10
N LEU A 58 4.52 -7.15 -3.13
CA LEU A 58 3.31 -6.32 -3.02
C LEU A 58 2.09 -7.18 -2.69
N TRP A 59 1.93 -8.34 -3.35
CA TRP A 59 0.86 -9.29 -3.04
C TRP A 59 0.93 -9.76 -1.59
N ALA A 60 2.12 -10.19 -1.15
CA ALA A 60 2.34 -10.65 0.21
C ALA A 60 2.00 -9.56 1.25
N LEU A 61 2.36 -8.29 0.98
CA LEU A 61 2.05 -7.16 1.84
C LEU A 61 0.53 -6.94 1.97
N TYR A 62 -0.20 -7.04 0.86
CA TYR A 62 -1.66 -6.82 0.83
C TYR A 62 -2.48 -7.95 1.45
N GLU A 63 -1.88 -9.14 1.62
CA GLU A 63 -2.48 -10.25 2.37
C GLU A 63 -2.22 -10.15 3.89
N THR A 64 -1.49 -9.14 4.38
CA THR A 64 -1.18 -9.02 5.81
C THR A 64 -2.38 -8.55 6.65
N PRO A 65 -2.59 -9.10 7.87
CA PRO A 65 -3.69 -8.67 8.75
C PRO A 65 -3.70 -7.18 9.10
N ARG A 66 -2.51 -6.55 9.13
CA ARG A 66 -2.39 -5.13 9.46
C ARG A 66 -3.01 -4.26 8.36
N LEU A 67 -2.82 -4.62 7.09
CA LEU A 67 -3.40 -3.88 5.98
C LEU A 67 -4.91 -4.13 5.87
N LEU A 68 -5.39 -5.33 6.23
CA LEU A 68 -6.83 -5.59 6.32
C LEU A 68 -7.53 -4.69 7.34
N ALA A 69 -6.89 -4.42 8.48
CA ALA A 69 -7.43 -3.49 9.48
C ALA A 69 -7.57 -2.05 8.94
N VAL A 70 -6.70 -1.65 8.01
CA VAL A 70 -6.83 -0.36 7.30
C VAL A 70 -8.05 -0.37 6.39
N PHE A 71 -8.33 -1.46 5.66
CA PHE A 71 -9.53 -1.59 4.83
C PHE A 71 -10.83 -1.55 5.64
N ASP A 72 -10.83 -2.09 6.86
CA ASP A 72 -11.95 -1.92 7.79
C ASP A 72 -12.19 -0.45 8.14
N LEU A 73 -11.11 0.32 8.36
CA LEU A 73 -11.20 1.76 8.65
C LEU A 73 -11.70 2.56 7.44
N HIS A 74 -11.23 2.25 6.22
CA HIS A 74 -11.77 2.83 4.99
C HIS A 74 -13.28 2.58 4.86
N THR A 75 -13.71 1.35 5.16
CA THR A 75 -15.13 1.00 5.09
C THR A 75 -15.93 1.73 6.16
N ALA A 76 -15.43 1.81 7.39
CA ALA A 76 -16.08 2.52 8.50
C ALA A 76 -16.20 4.04 8.24
N ALA A 77 -15.20 4.66 7.60
CA ALA A 77 -15.20 6.07 7.23
C ALA A 77 -16.35 6.47 6.28
N ARG A 78 -17.01 5.50 5.63
CA ARG A 78 -18.21 5.76 4.81
C ARG A 78 -19.36 6.32 5.65
N THR A 79 -19.48 5.95 6.91
CA THR A 79 -20.59 6.35 7.79
C THR A 79 -20.17 7.29 8.93
N ASP A 80 -18.87 7.52 9.12
CA ASP A 80 -18.33 8.38 10.18
C ASP A 80 -17.57 9.57 9.56
N PRO A 81 -18.15 10.80 9.58
CA PRO A 81 -17.51 11.98 9.00
C PRO A 81 -16.18 12.37 9.65
N GLU A 82 -16.02 12.14 10.96
CA GLU A 82 -14.80 12.49 11.70
C GLU A 82 -13.68 11.51 11.34
N LEU A 83 -13.99 10.21 11.30
CA LEU A 83 -13.04 9.20 10.81
C LEU A 83 -12.67 9.43 9.34
N ARG A 84 -13.61 9.87 8.51
CA ARG A 84 -13.35 10.20 7.11
C ARG A 84 -12.33 11.32 6.95
N GLU A 85 -12.39 12.33 7.82
CA GLU A 85 -11.40 13.40 7.82
C GLU A 85 -10.02 12.90 8.25
N VAL A 86 -9.97 12.08 9.30
CA VAL A 86 -8.73 11.40 9.72
C VAL A 86 -8.13 10.60 8.56
N MET A 87 -8.92 9.72 7.93
CA MET A 87 -8.45 8.91 6.79
C MET A 87 -7.91 9.82 5.67
N ARG A 88 -8.65 10.85 5.26
CA ARG A 88 -8.18 11.78 4.22
C ARG A 88 -6.82 12.41 4.55
N SER A 89 -6.61 12.79 5.81
CA SER A 89 -5.35 13.42 6.24
C SER A 89 -4.14 12.49 6.16
N VAL A 90 -4.34 11.17 6.33
CA VAL A 90 -3.26 10.18 6.37
C VAL A 90 -3.05 9.47 5.02
N GLU A 91 -4.09 9.35 4.19
CA GLU A 91 -4.00 8.73 2.87
C GLU A 91 -3.11 9.49 1.90
N LYS A 92 -3.26 10.82 1.83
CA LYS A 92 -2.53 11.61 0.82
C LYS A 92 -1.01 11.54 1.02
N PRO A 93 -0.45 11.71 2.23
CA PRO A 93 0.98 11.49 2.46
C PRO A 93 1.42 10.05 2.18
N HIS A 94 0.60 9.06 2.53
CA HIS A 94 0.93 7.66 2.25
C HIS A 94 1.05 7.38 0.75
N TRP A 95 0.13 7.91 -0.05
CA TRP A 95 0.21 7.79 -1.51
C TRP A 95 1.45 8.45 -2.09
N ALA A 96 1.83 9.63 -1.58
CA ALA A 96 3.06 10.29 -1.98
C ALA A 96 4.30 9.45 -1.64
N ASN A 97 4.33 8.79 -0.48
CA ASN A 97 5.42 7.89 -0.08
C ASN A 97 5.51 6.66 -0.99
N ILE A 98 4.38 6.08 -1.36
CA ILE A 98 4.29 4.96 -2.31
C ILE A 98 4.88 5.37 -3.67
N GLN A 99 4.44 6.50 -4.21
CA GLN A 99 4.92 7.01 -5.50
C GLN A 99 6.41 7.36 -5.45
N GLY A 100 6.88 7.96 -4.36
CA GLY A 100 8.29 8.24 -4.12
C GLY A 100 9.14 6.98 -4.08
N LEU A 101 8.72 5.97 -3.30
CA LEU A 101 9.42 4.68 -3.24
C LEU A 101 9.44 3.97 -4.59
N ALA A 102 8.33 4.01 -5.34
CA ALA A 102 8.31 3.44 -6.69
C ALA A 102 9.37 4.10 -7.59
N GLY A 103 9.47 5.43 -7.57
CA GLY A 103 10.49 6.18 -8.31
C GLY A 103 11.92 5.91 -7.84
N GLU A 104 12.13 5.59 -6.56
CA GLU A 104 13.44 5.16 -6.06
C GLU A 104 13.83 3.75 -6.52
N ILE A 105 12.86 2.84 -6.66
CA ILE A 105 13.08 1.45 -7.11
C ILE A 105 13.33 1.39 -8.62
N PHE A 106 12.60 2.22 -9.38
CA PHE A 106 12.64 2.31 -10.85
C PHE A 106 12.97 3.74 -11.31
N PRO A 107 14.18 4.25 -11.01
CA PRO A 107 14.56 5.64 -11.32
C PRO A 107 14.53 5.94 -12.83
N GLU A 108 14.83 4.96 -13.67
CA GLU A 108 14.76 5.05 -15.13
C GLU A 108 13.33 5.29 -15.65
N MET A 109 12.33 4.94 -14.85
CA MET A 109 10.92 5.06 -15.19
C MET A 109 10.26 6.32 -14.63
N ALA A 110 10.91 6.99 -13.69
CA ALA A 110 10.30 8.07 -12.91
C ALA A 110 9.87 9.29 -13.77
N ASP A 111 10.54 9.52 -14.90
CA ASP A 111 10.22 10.60 -15.84
C ASP A 111 9.12 10.23 -16.87
N ASN A 112 8.71 8.95 -16.93
CA ASN A 112 7.66 8.52 -17.84
C ASN A 112 6.31 9.12 -17.37
N PRO A 113 5.56 9.86 -18.23
CA PRO A 113 4.31 10.50 -17.83
C PRO A 113 3.20 9.52 -17.40
N LEU A 114 3.33 8.25 -17.76
CA LEU A 114 2.40 7.20 -17.35
C LEU A 114 2.81 6.47 -16.07
N PHE A 115 4.01 6.72 -15.53
CA PHE A 115 4.56 5.98 -14.39
C PHE A 115 3.64 6.04 -13.17
N ALA A 116 3.23 7.24 -12.77
CA ALA A 116 2.35 7.40 -11.61
C ALA A 116 1.01 6.66 -11.80
N GLY A 117 0.43 6.72 -13.01
CA GLY A 117 -0.80 6.01 -13.33
C GLY A 117 -0.64 4.48 -13.37
N ALA A 118 0.55 3.99 -13.74
CA ALA A 118 0.88 2.57 -13.66
C ALA A 118 0.87 2.09 -12.21
N ILE A 119 1.53 2.84 -11.32
CA ILE A 119 1.54 2.54 -9.87
C ILE A 119 0.13 2.58 -9.30
N ASP A 120 -0.68 3.59 -9.66
CA ASP A 120 -2.07 3.69 -9.24
C ASP A 120 -2.88 2.45 -9.65
N LEU A 121 -2.71 1.99 -10.89
CA LEU A 121 -3.39 0.82 -11.43
C LEU A 121 -2.94 -0.49 -10.75
N LEU A 122 -1.63 -0.67 -10.59
CA LEU A 122 -1.05 -1.84 -9.93
C LEU A 122 -1.63 -1.98 -8.52
N ILE A 123 -1.51 -0.93 -7.71
CA ILE A 123 -1.99 -0.93 -6.32
C ILE A 123 -3.49 -1.13 -6.22
N SER A 124 -4.26 -0.40 -7.02
CA SER A 124 -5.72 -0.54 -7.04
C SER A 124 -6.15 -1.98 -7.37
N THR A 125 -5.41 -2.64 -8.25
CA THR A 125 -5.68 -4.04 -8.63
C THR A 125 -5.32 -5.01 -7.50
N VAL A 126 -4.15 -4.86 -6.86
CA VAL A 126 -3.77 -5.69 -5.71
C VAL A 126 -4.79 -5.55 -4.59
N GLN A 127 -5.13 -4.31 -4.27
CA GLN A 127 -6.10 -3.97 -3.23
C GLN A 127 -7.48 -4.57 -3.54
N GLY A 128 -7.96 -4.41 -4.77
CA GLY A 128 -9.22 -4.99 -5.22
C GLY A 128 -9.21 -6.52 -5.14
N ALA A 129 -8.10 -7.17 -5.47
CA ALA A 129 -7.93 -8.62 -5.36
C ALA A 129 -7.94 -9.07 -3.89
N ALA A 130 -7.19 -8.40 -3.01
CA ALA A 130 -7.14 -8.69 -1.58
C ALA A 130 -8.52 -8.57 -0.93
N ILE A 131 -9.23 -7.47 -1.17
CA ILE A 131 -10.59 -7.24 -0.63
C ILE A 131 -11.57 -8.27 -1.18
N SER A 132 -11.52 -8.57 -2.48
CA SER A 132 -12.39 -9.60 -3.08
C SER A 132 -12.12 -10.98 -2.47
N GLY A 133 -10.86 -11.28 -2.17
CA GLY A 133 -10.41 -12.53 -1.58
C GLY A 133 -10.93 -12.79 -0.16
N LEU A 134 -11.25 -11.73 0.60
CA LEU A 134 -11.79 -11.84 1.96
C LEU A 134 -13.11 -12.62 2.02
N ALA A 135 -13.98 -12.44 1.03
CA ALA A 135 -15.25 -13.15 0.95
C ALA A 135 -15.11 -14.53 0.33
N ARG A 136 -14.30 -14.65 -0.73
CA ARG A 136 -14.01 -15.91 -1.42
C ARG A 136 -12.70 -15.79 -2.17
N ARG A 137 -11.73 -16.65 -1.82
CA ARG A 137 -10.49 -16.75 -2.59
C ARG A 137 -10.75 -17.42 -3.95
N ASP A 138 -10.22 -16.83 -5.00
CA ASP A 138 -10.32 -17.32 -6.38
C ASP A 138 -8.91 -17.35 -6.98
N GLU A 139 -8.21 -18.46 -6.77
CA GLU A 139 -6.80 -18.60 -7.12
C GLU A 139 -6.56 -18.46 -8.62
N VAL A 140 -7.53 -18.87 -9.45
CA VAL A 140 -7.48 -18.71 -10.91
C VAL A 140 -7.59 -17.24 -11.30
N LYS A 141 -8.50 -16.48 -10.69
CA LYS A 141 -8.58 -15.03 -10.89
C LYS A 141 -7.31 -14.33 -10.42
N GLU A 142 -6.80 -14.67 -9.24
CA GLU A 142 -5.58 -14.08 -8.68
C GLU A 142 -4.38 -14.31 -9.62
N THR A 143 -4.18 -15.55 -10.08
CA THR A 143 -3.11 -15.90 -11.03
C THR A 143 -3.22 -15.08 -12.31
N ARG A 144 -4.43 -14.92 -12.88
CA ARG A 144 -4.64 -14.09 -14.07
C ARG A 144 -4.30 -12.61 -13.84
N LEU A 145 -4.63 -12.07 -12.66
CA LEU A 145 -4.30 -10.68 -12.32
C LEU A 145 -2.79 -10.49 -12.16
N LYS A 146 -2.09 -11.41 -11.49
CA LYS A 146 -0.62 -11.36 -11.38
C LYS A 146 0.05 -11.31 -12.74
N ILE A 147 -0.32 -12.23 -13.65
CA ILE A 147 0.21 -12.26 -15.02
C ILE A 147 -0.11 -10.96 -15.77
N ALA A 148 -1.35 -10.48 -15.69
CA ALA A 148 -1.75 -9.26 -16.40
C ALA A 148 -0.97 -8.03 -15.91
N LEU A 149 -0.76 -7.90 -14.61
CA LEU A 149 -0.03 -6.77 -14.02
C LEU A 149 1.46 -6.84 -14.30
N GLU A 150 2.04 -8.04 -14.34
CA GLU A 150 3.41 -8.22 -14.77
C GLU A 150 3.59 -7.77 -16.23
N LEU A 151 2.67 -8.13 -17.13
CA LEU A 151 2.70 -7.65 -18.52
C LEU A 151 2.58 -6.12 -18.61
N VAL A 152 1.66 -5.53 -17.84
CA VAL A 152 1.48 -4.07 -17.79
C VAL A 152 2.76 -3.40 -17.27
N ALA A 153 3.34 -3.89 -16.17
CA ALA A 153 4.58 -3.35 -15.61
C ALA A 153 5.76 -3.47 -16.58
N ARG A 154 5.90 -4.61 -17.28
CA ARG A 154 6.93 -4.81 -18.30
C ARG A 154 6.77 -3.87 -19.49
N HIS A 155 5.53 -3.66 -19.96
CA HIS A 155 5.26 -2.72 -21.05
C HIS A 155 5.75 -1.31 -20.73
N PHE A 156 5.66 -0.88 -19.46
CA PHE A 156 6.22 0.40 -19.07
C PHE A 156 7.75 0.43 -19.22
N LEU A 157 8.48 -0.64 -18.88
CA LEU A 157 9.94 -0.70 -19.09
C LEU A 157 10.33 -0.65 -20.57
N GLU A 158 9.64 -1.42 -21.43
CA GLU A 158 9.98 -1.51 -22.86
C GLU A 158 9.80 -0.18 -23.61
N VAL A 159 8.87 0.67 -23.17
CA VAL A 159 8.65 2.00 -23.76
C VAL A 159 9.81 2.96 -23.49
N VAL A 160 10.62 2.71 -22.44
CA VAL A 160 11.79 3.54 -22.11
C VAL A 160 13.03 3.15 -22.92
N ASP A 161 13.22 1.87 -23.24
CA ASP A 161 14.34 1.41 -24.06
C ASP A 161 14.25 1.82 -25.55
N ALA A 162 13.12 2.37 -26.00
CA ALA A 162 12.86 2.74 -27.39
C ALA A 162 13.13 4.22 -27.73
N ASN A 163 13.60 5.04 -26.77
CA ASN A 163 13.98 6.45 -26.95
C ASN A 163 15.44 6.71 -26.58
#